data_AF-A0A8B9GEU0-F1
#
_entry.id   AF-A0A8B9GEU0-F1
#
_cell.length_a   1.000
_cell.length_b   1.000
_cell.length_c   1.000
_cell.angle_alpha   90.00
_cell.angle_beta   90.00
_cell.angle_gamma   90.00
#
_symmetry.space_group_name_H-M   'P 1'
#
loop_
_entity.id
_entity.type
_entity.pdbx_description
1 polymer ?
#
loop_
_entity_poly.entity_id
_entity_poly.type
_entity_poly.pdbx_seq_one_letter_code
_entity_poly.pdbx_strand_id
1 'polypeptide(L)'
;MIPPCPAFGVLWLPADSALVFSYPARHIVEVDGKRGLFRGLTPRLVSSTLSTITRGSVKKAFPLEDMEHVSNKDDVKTSLRKVVKETSHEMMMQCMSRVVSHPLHVISMRCMVQFVGREVKYNGVLSAIGRILKEEGILGFFVGLVPHILGDVIFLWCCNLLAHFINTYAVDDNVSAKAAGFLCFQIAVSMLTYPFLLVGDLMAVNNCGLRAGLPPYAPAFTSWIHCWRHLSAQGQLFRGSSLLFRRAPIPAACFPID
;
A
#
# COMPACT_ATOMS: atom_id res chain seq x y z
N MET A 1 9.95 -15.11 -17.04
CA MET A 1 11.23 -15.18 -16.29
C MET A 1 12.03 -13.94 -16.63
N ILE A 2 12.15 -13.01 -15.68
CA ILE A 2 13.10 -11.90 -15.78
C ILE A 2 14.47 -12.50 -15.47
N PRO A 3 15.51 -12.33 -16.31
CA PRO A 3 16.82 -12.90 -16.04
C PRO A 3 17.38 -12.35 -14.71
N PRO A 4 18.23 -13.11 -14.01
CA PRO A 4 18.87 -12.60 -12.80
C PRO A 4 19.78 -11.44 -13.19
N CYS A 5 19.42 -10.21 -12.82
CA CYS A 5 20.40 -9.13 -12.76
C CYS A 5 21.52 -9.53 -11.79
N PRO A 6 22.80 -9.21 -12.10
CA PRO A 6 23.92 -9.56 -11.25
C PRO A 6 23.73 -8.94 -9.86
N ALA A 7 23.96 -9.77 -8.83
CA ALA A 7 23.95 -9.33 -7.45
C ALA A 7 25.05 -8.29 -7.25
N PHE A 8 24.68 -7.00 -7.22
CA PHE A 8 25.61 -5.95 -6.82
C PHE A 8 25.80 -6.03 -5.31
N GLY A 9 26.99 -6.50 -4.93
CA GLY A 9 27.48 -6.54 -3.57
C GLY A 9 27.51 -5.14 -2.94
N VAL A 10 27.47 -5.17 -1.61
CA VAL A 10 27.55 -4.03 -0.69
C VAL A 10 28.73 -3.12 -1.06
N LEU A 11 28.49 -1.81 -0.94
CA LEU A 11 29.44 -0.70 -1.05
C LEU A 11 29.63 -0.16 -2.47
N TRP A 12 28.87 0.90 -2.82
CA TRP A 12 29.28 2.13 -3.53
C TRP A 12 28.00 2.99 -3.71
N LEU A 13 28.03 4.26 -3.30
CA LEU A 13 26.93 5.22 -3.49
C LEU A 13 26.60 5.33 -4.99
N PRO A 14 25.31 5.36 -5.43
CA PRO A 14 25.02 5.45 -6.85
C PRO A 14 24.93 6.92 -7.28
N ALA A 15 25.91 7.36 -8.06
CA ALA A 15 25.86 8.61 -8.82
C ALA A 15 24.89 8.54 -10.02
N ASP A 16 24.33 7.36 -10.36
CA ASP A 16 23.48 7.18 -11.55
C ASP A 16 22.14 6.48 -11.22
N SER A 17 21.29 7.14 -10.45
CA SER A 17 19.90 6.70 -10.22
C SER A 17 19.10 6.54 -11.53
N ALA A 18 19.49 7.25 -12.60
CA ALA A 18 18.87 7.16 -13.92
C ALA A 18 19.08 5.80 -14.61
N LEU A 19 20.21 5.11 -14.39
CA LEU A 19 20.52 3.85 -15.07
C LEU A 19 19.65 2.69 -14.53
N VAL A 20 19.37 2.72 -13.22
CA VAL A 20 18.61 1.66 -12.53
C VAL A 20 17.16 1.60 -12.98
N PHE A 21 16.54 2.74 -13.29
CA PHE A 21 15.19 2.77 -13.85
C PHE A 21 15.19 2.57 -15.37
N SER A 22 16.23 3.03 -16.07
CA SER A 22 16.31 2.95 -17.53
C SER A 22 16.41 1.51 -18.04
N TYR A 23 17.11 0.62 -17.34
CA TYR A 23 17.27 -0.77 -17.77
C TYR A 23 15.96 -1.60 -17.78
N PRO A 24 15.20 -1.70 -16.66
CA PRO A 24 13.93 -2.42 -16.66
C PRO A 24 12.88 -1.74 -17.54
N ALA A 25 12.85 -0.39 -17.59
CA ALA A 25 11.93 0.32 -18.47
C ALA A 25 12.23 0.06 -19.95
N ARG A 26 13.51 0.08 -20.37
CA ARG A 26 13.91 -0.30 -21.73
C ARG A 26 13.53 -1.74 -22.04
N HIS A 27 13.81 -2.67 -21.14
CA HIS A 27 13.46 -4.08 -21.33
C HIS A 27 11.95 -4.28 -21.51
N ILE A 28 11.12 -3.60 -20.72
CA ILE A 28 9.65 -3.64 -20.87
C ILE A 28 9.21 -3.04 -22.20
N VAL A 29 9.81 -1.93 -22.64
CA VAL A 29 9.45 -1.28 -23.92
C VAL A 29 9.87 -2.12 -25.12
N GLU A 30 11.03 -2.79 -25.07
CA GLU A 30 11.49 -3.69 -26.14
C GLU A 30 10.61 -4.93 -26.25
N VAL A 31 10.15 -5.46 -25.12
CA VAL A 31 9.35 -6.70 -25.07
C VAL A 31 7.87 -6.45 -25.37
N ASP A 32 7.28 -5.43 -24.75
CA ASP A 32 5.82 -5.22 -24.72
C ASP A 32 5.37 -3.90 -25.38
N GLY A 33 6.32 -3.09 -25.87
CA GLY A 33 6.07 -1.79 -26.47
C GLY A 33 5.80 -0.67 -25.46
N LYS A 34 5.73 0.57 -25.96
CA LYS A 34 5.51 1.79 -25.13
C LYS A 34 4.19 1.76 -24.36
N ARG A 35 3.17 1.02 -24.84
CA ARG A 35 1.86 0.88 -24.18
C ARG A 35 1.89 -0.04 -22.96
N GLY A 36 2.90 -0.92 -22.83
CA GLY A 36 3.05 -1.82 -21.69
C GLY A 36 3.29 -1.06 -20.38
N LEU A 37 4.08 0.02 -20.42
CA LEU A 37 4.43 0.82 -19.24
C LEU A 37 3.22 1.48 -18.55
N PHE A 38 2.17 1.80 -19.31
CA PHE A 38 0.97 2.48 -18.79
C PHE A 38 -0.17 1.51 -18.44
N ARG A 39 -0.01 0.21 -18.63
CA ARG A 39 -1.04 -0.77 -18.27
C ARG A 39 -1.17 -0.87 -16.75
N GLY A 40 -2.39 -0.70 -16.26
CA GLY A 40 -2.69 -0.64 -14.82
C GLY A 40 -2.70 0.78 -14.24
N LEU A 41 -2.15 1.78 -14.93
CA LEU A 41 -2.19 3.18 -14.50
C LEU A 41 -3.61 3.76 -14.59
N THR A 42 -4.34 3.46 -15.68
CA THR A 42 -5.73 3.92 -15.87
C THR A 42 -6.65 3.55 -14.70
N PRO A 43 -6.75 2.29 -14.24
CA PRO A 43 -7.57 1.97 -13.08
C PRO A 43 -7.04 2.59 -11.77
N ARG A 44 -5.73 2.84 -11.63
CA ARG A 44 -5.21 3.59 -10.47
C ARG A 44 -5.69 5.04 -10.47
N LEU A 45 -5.63 5.72 -11.61
CA LEU A 45 -6.08 7.10 -11.74
C LEU A 45 -7.58 7.22 -11.44
N VAL A 46 -8.40 6.30 -11.98
CA VAL A 46 -9.85 6.25 -11.68
C VAL A 46 -10.10 5.95 -10.19
N SER A 47 -9.31 5.06 -9.58
CA SER A 47 -9.38 4.79 -8.14
C SER A 47 -9.06 6.03 -7.30
N SER A 48 -8.06 6.81 -7.69
CA SER A 48 -7.66 8.04 -7.00
C SER A 48 -8.70 9.16 -7.14
N THR A 49 -9.30 9.33 -8.33
CA THR A 49 -10.37 10.30 -8.52
C THR A 49 -11.61 9.91 -7.71
N LEU A 50 -11.99 8.63 -7.72
CA LEU A 50 -13.11 8.14 -6.93
C LEU A 50 -12.88 8.28 -5.43
N SER A 51 -11.66 8.03 -4.94
CA SER A 51 -11.27 8.24 -3.54
C SER A 51 -11.45 9.71 -3.14
N THR A 52 -11.01 10.63 -3.99
CA THR A 52 -11.12 12.08 -3.74
C THR A 52 -12.57 12.54 -3.71
N ILE A 53 -13.39 12.06 -4.65
CA ILE A 53 -14.83 12.35 -4.69
C ILE A 53 -15.52 11.81 -3.44
N THR A 54 -15.23 10.56 -3.06
CA THR A 54 -15.80 9.90 -1.88
C THR A 54 -15.43 10.67 -0.62
N ARG A 55 -14.17 11.08 -0.47
CA ARG A 55 -13.73 11.90 0.67
C ARG A 55 -14.49 13.23 0.73
N GLY A 56 -14.74 13.86 -0.42
CA GLY A 56 -15.57 15.07 -0.52
C GLY A 56 -17.02 14.83 -0.08
N SER A 57 -17.61 13.71 -0.51
CA SER A 57 -18.99 13.33 -0.13
C SER A 57 -19.10 12.94 1.35
N VAL A 58 -18.15 12.19 1.89
CA VAL A 58 -18.11 11.80 3.31
C VAL A 58 -17.92 13.03 4.20
N LYS A 59 -17.06 13.98 3.80
CA LYS A 59 -16.89 15.25 4.51
C LYS A 59 -18.18 16.08 4.55
N LYS A 60 -19.01 16.00 3.52
CA LYS A 60 -20.33 16.65 3.49
C LYS A 60 -21.38 15.89 4.31
N ALA A 61 -21.31 14.56 4.35
CA ALA A 61 -22.24 13.72 5.11
C ALA A 61 -21.98 13.75 6.63
N PHE A 62 -20.72 13.96 7.04
CA PHE A 62 -20.32 14.13 8.43
C PHE A 62 -19.66 15.51 8.61
N PRO A 63 -20.44 16.61 8.56
CA PRO A 63 -19.91 17.93 8.84
C PRO A 63 -19.33 17.95 10.24
N LEU A 64 -18.14 18.54 10.37
CA LEU A 64 -17.57 18.85 11.67
C LEU A 64 -18.53 19.82 12.36
N GLU A 65 -19.19 19.39 13.43
CA GLU A 65 -19.74 20.34 14.40
C GLU A 65 -18.55 21.12 14.96
N ASP A 66 -18.55 22.43 14.70
CA ASP A 66 -17.56 23.37 15.19
C ASP A 66 -17.38 23.18 16.70
N MET A 67 -16.14 22.92 17.12
CA MET A 67 -15.83 22.71 18.52
C MET A 67 -15.92 24.04 19.26
N GLU A 68 -17.00 24.20 20.01
CA GLU A 68 -17.21 25.30 20.94
C GLU A 68 -16.07 25.38 21.97
N HIS A 69 -15.57 26.60 22.13
CA HIS A 69 -14.34 26.95 22.83
C HIS A 69 -14.55 26.94 24.35
N VAL A 70 -14.50 25.77 25.00
CA VAL A 70 -14.58 25.72 26.47
C VAL A 70 -13.19 25.73 27.10
N SER A 71 -12.93 26.86 27.74
CA SER A 71 -11.73 27.27 28.47
C SER A 71 -11.57 26.55 29.82
N ASN A 72 -10.30 26.49 30.24
CA ASN A 72 -9.76 26.56 31.60
C ASN A 72 -9.30 25.25 32.28
N LYS A 73 -7.97 25.21 32.52
CA LYS A 73 -7.19 24.37 33.46
C LYS A 73 -6.94 22.87 33.19
N ASP A 74 -7.65 22.23 32.26
CA ASP A 74 -7.41 20.83 31.82
C ASP A 74 -6.68 20.71 30.46
N ASP A 75 -5.78 21.65 30.15
CA ASP A 75 -5.29 21.98 28.80
C ASP A 75 -4.78 20.77 27.98
N VAL A 76 -3.96 19.90 28.59
CA VAL A 76 -3.39 18.72 27.91
C VAL A 76 -4.44 17.64 27.65
N LYS A 77 -5.33 17.38 28.61
CA LYS A 77 -6.37 16.34 28.48
C LYS A 77 -7.43 16.75 27.46
N THR A 78 -7.76 18.04 27.43
CA THR A 78 -8.65 18.62 26.43
C THR A 78 -8.00 18.61 25.04
N SER A 79 -6.70 18.91 24.94
CA SER A 79 -5.93 18.83 23.69
C SER A 79 -5.86 17.40 23.13
N LEU A 80 -5.56 16.40 23.97
CA LEU A 80 -5.57 14.99 23.55
C LEU A 80 -6.96 14.52 23.13
N ARG A 81 -8.02 14.92 23.84
CA ARG A 81 -9.40 14.59 23.46
C ARG A 81 -9.75 15.19 22.09
N LYS A 82 -9.29 16.41 21.82
CA LYS A 82 -9.46 17.07 20.52
C LYS A 82 -8.76 16.29 19.42
N VAL A 83 -7.48 15.95 19.59
CA VAL A 83 -6.71 15.14 18.63
C VAL A 83 -7.36 13.79 18.38
N VAL A 84 -7.82 13.09 19.43
CA VAL A 84 -8.51 11.80 19.28
C VAL A 84 -9.81 11.96 18.50
N LYS A 85 -10.61 12.99 18.77
CA LYS A 85 -11.86 13.25 18.05
C LYS A 85 -11.59 13.57 16.58
N GLU A 86 -10.63 14.45 16.29
CA GLU A 86 -10.21 14.81 14.92
C GLU A 86 -9.67 13.58 14.18
N THR A 87 -8.74 12.84 14.79
CA THR A 87 -8.15 11.61 14.20
C THR A 87 -9.22 10.54 13.96
N SER A 88 -10.21 10.41 14.85
CA SER A 88 -11.30 9.43 14.68
C SER A 88 -12.19 9.75 13.47
N HIS A 89 -12.43 11.03 13.21
CA HIS A 89 -13.20 11.49 12.06
C HIS A 89 -12.41 11.28 10.77
N GLU A 90 -11.12 11.62 10.76
CA GLU A 90 -10.21 11.33 9.64
C GLU A 90 -10.12 9.83 9.35
N MET A 91 -10.04 9.01 10.39
CA MET A 91 -10.02 7.55 10.29
C MET A 91 -11.29 7.03 9.61
N MET A 92 -12.47 7.54 9.99
CA MET A 92 -13.73 7.16 9.37
C MET A 92 -13.73 7.52 7.88
N MET A 93 -13.30 8.73 7.52
CA MET A 93 -13.20 9.14 6.12
C MET A 93 -12.26 8.24 5.32
N GLN A 94 -11.10 7.93 5.89
CA GLN A 94 -10.08 7.11 5.24
C GLN A 94 -10.59 5.69 5.01
N CYS A 95 -11.24 5.09 6.02
CA CYS A 95 -11.82 3.76 5.92
C CYS A 95 -12.92 3.71 4.85
N MET A 96 -13.85 4.66 4.85
CA MET A 96 -14.93 4.72 3.85
C MET A 96 -14.37 4.90 2.44
N SER A 97 -13.43 5.83 2.26
CA SER A 97 -12.78 6.04 0.97
C SER A 97 -12.05 4.78 0.50
N ARG A 98 -11.33 4.10 1.40
CA ARG A 98 -10.62 2.87 1.07
C ARG A 98 -11.58 1.79 0.62
N VAL A 99 -12.70 1.57 1.33
CA VAL A 99 -13.72 0.57 0.97
C VAL A 99 -14.29 0.82 -0.43
N VAL A 100 -14.60 2.08 -0.76
CA VAL A 100 -15.16 2.44 -2.08
C VAL A 100 -14.13 2.28 -3.21
N SER A 101 -12.88 2.66 -2.96
CA SER A 101 -11.81 2.58 -3.97
C SER A 101 -11.14 1.21 -4.06
N HIS A 102 -11.34 0.32 -3.08
CA HIS A 102 -10.64 -0.96 -3.02
C HIS A 102 -10.94 -1.90 -4.21
N PRO A 103 -12.17 -2.05 -4.72
CA PRO A 103 -12.44 -2.85 -5.91
C PRO A 103 -11.61 -2.42 -7.13
N LEU A 104 -11.48 -1.10 -7.37
CA LEU A 104 -10.67 -0.56 -8.46
C LEU A 104 -9.17 -0.81 -8.24
N HIS A 105 -8.72 -0.74 -6.98
CA HIS A 105 -7.36 -1.09 -6.61
C HIS A 105 -7.05 -2.56 -6.93
N VAL A 106 -7.92 -3.50 -6.55
CA VAL A 106 -7.75 -4.94 -6.84
C VAL A 106 -7.68 -5.19 -8.36
N ILE A 107 -8.57 -4.57 -9.14
CA ILE A 107 -8.56 -4.69 -10.60
C ILE A 107 -7.24 -4.16 -11.18
N SER A 108 -6.75 -3.01 -10.71
CA SER A 108 -5.46 -2.48 -11.14
C SER A 108 -4.32 -3.47 -10.86
N MET A 109 -4.25 -4.01 -9.64
CA MET A 109 -3.21 -4.96 -9.24
C MET A 109 -3.22 -6.20 -10.12
N ARG A 110 -4.40 -6.76 -10.39
CA ARG A 110 -4.54 -7.94 -11.26
C ARG A 110 -4.18 -7.66 -12.72
N CYS A 111 -4.53 -6.48 -13.25
CA CYS A 111 -4.09 -6.06 -14.58
C CYS A 111 -2.56 -5.88 -14.65
N MET A 112 -1.93 -5.34 -13.60
CA MET A 112 -0.47 -5.20 -13.54
C MET A 112 0.22 -6.57 -13.47
N VAL A 113 -0.28 -7.50 -12.66
CA VAL A 113 0.29 -8.86 -12.54
C VAL A 113 0.10 -9.68 -13.81
N GLN A 114 -1.05 -9.58 -14.46
CA GLN A 114 -1.28 -10.21 -15.76
C GLN A 114 -0.24 -9.78 -16.81
N PHE A 115 0.14 -8.50 -16.80
CA PHE A 115 1.16 -7.97 -17.69
C PHE A 115 2.53 -8.63 -17.42
N VAL A 116 2.94 -8.74 -16.15
CA VAL A 116 4.17 -9.44 -15.75
C VAL A 116 4.14 -10.92 -16.17
N GLY A 117 2.97 -11.57 -16.08
CA GLY A 117 2.76 -12.96 -16.51
C GLY A 117 2.67 -13.16 -18.03
N ARG A 118 2.61 -12.08 -18.82
CA ARG A 118 2.27 -12.07 -20.26
C ARG A 118 0.99 -12.84 -20.58
N GLU A 119 0.00 -12.73 -19.71
CA GLU A 119 -1.30 -13.37 -19.89
C GLU A 119 -2.29 -12.38 -20.53
N VAL A 120 -3.31 -12.89 -21.24
CA VAL A 120 -4.35 -12.04 -21.87
C VAL A 120 -5.72 -12.29 -21.22
N LYS A 121 -5.74 -12.44 -19.89
CA LYS A 121 -6.96 -12.72 -19.13
C LYS A 121 -7.90 -11.51 -19.07
N TYR A 122 -7.44 -10.31 -18.79
CA TYR A 122 -8.31 -9.12 -18.70
C TYR A 122 -8.08 -8.21 -19.91
N ASN A 123 -9.10 -8.06 -20.76
CA ASN A 123 -9.07 -7.17 -21.92
C ASN A 123 -9.76 -5.85 -21.55
N GLY A 124 -9.10 -5.07 -20.69
CA GLY A 124 -9.62 -3.81 -20.13
C GLY A 124 -10.34 -3.97 -18.79
N VAL A 125 -10.67 -2.81 -18.18
CA VAL A 125 -11.20 -2.72 -16.81
C VAL A 125 -12.60 -3.34 -16.70
N LEU A 126 -13.51 -3.08 -17.65
CA LEU A 126 -14.87 -3.62 -17.63
C LEU A 126 -14.89 -5.15 -17.82
N SER A 127 -14.03 -5.67 -18.70
CA SER A 127 -13.84 -7.11 -18.86
C SER A 127 -13.31 -7.75 -17.58
N ALA A 128 -12.40 -7.08 -16.87
CA ALA A 128 -11.91 -7.54 -15.57
C ALA A 128 -13.02 -7.63 -14.53
N ILE A 129 -13.87 -6.59 -14.42
CA ILE A 129 -15.00 -6.58 -13.48
C ILE A 129 -15.93 -7.77 -13.75
N GLY A 130 -16.35 -7.97 -15.00
CA GLY A 130 -17.24 -9.07 -15.36
C GLY A 130 -16.66 -10.45 -15.07
N ARG A 131 -15.36 -10.65 -15.35
CA ARG A 131 -14.70 -11.94 -15.05
C ARG A 131 -14.56 -12.19 -13.56
N ILE A 132 -14.11 -11.21 -12.78
CA ILE A 132 -13.93 -11.36 -11.34
C ILE A 132 -15.28 -11.68 -10.68
N LEU A 133 -16.34 -10.98 -11.08
CA LEU A 133 -17.68 -11.24 -10.55
C LEU A 133 -18.19 -12.64 -10.90
N LYS A 134 -17.83 -13.19 -12.07
CA LYS A 134 -18.24 -14.53 -12.49
C LYS A 134 -17.39 -15.65 -11.86
N GLU A 135 -16.09 -15.45 -11.69
CA GLU A 135 -15.14 -16.48 -11.23
C GLU A 135 -15.01 -16.50 -9.69
N GLU A 136 -15.01 -15.34 -9.03
CA GLU A 136 -14.74 -15.19 -7.59
C GLU A 136 -15.91 -14.54 -6.82
N GLY A 137 -16.89 -13.99 -7.54
CA GLY A 137 -18.00 -13.27 -6.93
C GLY A 137 -17.60 -11.90 -6.39
N ILE A 138 -18.48 -11.34 -5.54
CA ILE A 138 -18.30 -10.01 -4.95
C ILE A 138 -17.13 -9.99 -3.96
N LEU A 139 -16.89 -11.11 -3.26
CA LEU A 139 -15.80 -11.24 -2.29
C LEU A 139 -14.42 -11.10 -2.93
N GLY A 140 -14.27 -11.46 -4.21
CA GLY A 140 -13.04 -11.29 -4.98
C GLY A 140 -12.54 -9.83 -5.05
N PHE A 141 -13.45 -8.86 -4.97
CA PHE A 141 -13.11 -7.43 -4.98
C PHE A 141 -12.66 -6.89 -3.62
N PHE A 142 -12.89 -7.62 -2.52
CA PHE A 142 -12.58 -7.20 -1.15
C PHE A 142 -11.43 -8.00 -0.52
N VAL A 143 -10.74 -8.82 -1.31
CA VAL A 143 -9.58 -9.59 -0.85
C VAL A 143 -8.40 -8.64 -0.57
N GLY A 144 -7.85 -8.72 0.63
CA GLY A 144 -6.75 -7.85 1.07
C GLY A 144 -7.19 -6.51 1.67
N LEU A 145 -8.49 -6.25 1.78
CA LEU A 145 -9.01 -5.00 2.38
C LEU A 145 -8.56 -4.81 3.84
N VAL A 146 -8.67 -5.86 4.66
CA VAL A 146 -8.36 -5.82 6.10
C VAL A 146 -6.93 -5.36 6.39
N PRO A 147 -5.87 -5.98 5.83
CA PRO A 147 -4.51 -5.52 6.08
C PRO A 147 -4.26 -4.10 5.54
N HIS A 148 -4.88 -3.69 4.42
CA HIS A 148 -4.77 -2.30 3.95
C HIS A 148 -5.37 -1.30 4.93
N ILE A 149 -6.59 -1.54 5.43
CA ILE A 149 -7.23 -0.65 6.42
C ILE A 149 -6.39 -0.58 7.70
N LEU A 150 -5.90 -1.73 8.19
CA LEU A 150 -5.05 -1.76 9.38
C LEU A 150 -3.79 -0.91 9.20
N GLY A 151 -3.11 -1.04 8.06
CA GLY A 151 -1.93 -0.23 7.73
C GLY A 151 -2.25 1.27 7.68
N ASP A 152 -3.32 1.65 7.00
CA ASP A 152 -3.76 3.05 6.87
C ASP A 152 -4.13 3.67 8.22
N VAL A 153 -4.84 2.92 9.08
CA VAL A 153 -5.24 3.37 10.42
C VAL A 153 -4.02 3.55 11.32
N ILE A 154 -3.10 2.58 11.34
CA ILE A 154 -1.86 2.69 12.14
C ILE A 154 -1.04 3.89 11.68
N PHE A 155 -0.88 4.07 10.36
CA PHE A 155 -0.15 5.19 9.80
C PHE A 155 -0.77 6.54 10.22
N LEU A 156 -2.10 6.69 10.04
CA LEU A 156 -2.83 7.90 10.36
C LEU A 156 -2.69 8.28 11.86
N TRP A 157 -2.91 7.32 12.75
CA TRP A 157 -2.83 7.56 14.20
C TRP A 157 -1.41 7.93 14.63
N CYS A 158 -0.38 7.25 14.12
CA CYS A 158 1.00 7.60 14.40
C CYS A 158 1.36 9.00 13.90
N CYS A 159 0.94 9.38 12.69
CA CYS A 159 1.20 10.70 12.13
C CYS A 159 0.50 11.83 12.90
N ASN A 160 -0.78 11.65 13.24
CA ASN A 160 -1.55 12.65 14.00
C ASN A 160 -1.04 12.81 15.42
N LEU A 161 -0.69 11.70 16.08
CA LEU A 161 -0.08 11.74 17.40
C LEU A 161 1.27 12.45 17.37
N LEU A 162 2.12 12.15 16.38
CA LEU A 162 3.39 12.87 16.23
C LEU A 162 3.17 14.36 15.98
N ALA A 163 2.23 14.73 15.10
CA ALA A 163 1.95 16.13 14.82
C ALA A 163 1.57 16.90 16.11
N HIS A 164 0.78 16.27 16.97
CA HIS A 164 0.46 16.81 18.31
C HIS A 164 1.70 16.93 19.19
N PHE A 165 2.56 15.90 19.24
CA PHE A 165 3.80 15.95 20.00
C PHE A 165 4.76 17.04 19.51
N ILE A 166 4.94 17.21 18.20
CA ILE A 166 5.78 18.27 17.63
C ILE A 166 5.21 19.64 17.97
N ASN A 167 3.91 19.85 17.83
CA ASN A 167 3.29 21.14 18.14
C ASN A 167 3.31 21.46 19.65
N THR A 168 3.24 20.45 20.52
CA THR A 168 3.21 20.64 21.97
C THR A 168 4.62 20.80 22.56
N TYR A 169 5.60 20.04 22.09
CA TYR A 169 6.95 19.99 22.68
C TYR A 169 8.01 20.79 21.91
N ALA A 170 7.89 20.93 20.59
CA ALA A 170 8.83 21.72 19.81
C ALA A 170 8.36 23.19 19.76
N VAL A 171 8.41 23.90 20.88
CA VAL A 171 8.11 25.34 21.00
C VAL A 171 9.30 26.19 20.55
N ASP A 172 10.01 25.79 19.48
CA ASP A 172 11.11 26.57 18.88
C ASP A 172 10.72 27.06 17.47
N ASP A 173 11.16 28.24 17.05
CA ASP A 173 10.74 28.88 15.79
C ASP A 173 11.28 28.23 14.50
N ASN A 174 12.10 27.16 14.61
CA ASN A 174 12.70 26.54 13.44
C ASN A 174 11.73 25.58 12.73
N VAL A 175 10.79 26.16 11.97
CA VAL A 175 9.78 25.45 11.16
C VAL A 175 10.42 24.40 10.23
N SER A 176 11.61 24.69 9.70
CA SER A 176 12.35 23.78 8.81
C SER A 176 12.76 22.48 9.52
N ALA A 177 13.29 22.58 10.74
CA ALA A 177 13.68 21.41 11.53
C ALA A 177 12.46 20.55 11.95
N LYS A 178 11.33 21.19 12.28
CA LYS A 178 10.07 20.48 12.59
C LYS A 178 9.54 19.72 11.38
N ALA A 179 9.53 20.37 10.21
CA ALA A 179 9.11 19.76 8.96
C ALA A 179 10.02 18.56 8.61
N ALA A 180 11.33 18.70 8.73
CA ALA A 180 12.28 17.62 8.49
C ALA A 180 12.06 16.44 9.46
N GLY A 181 11.90 16.71 10.76
CA GLY A 181 11.61 15.68 11.76
C GLY A 181 10.30 14.93 11.50
N PHE A 182 9.24 15.67 11.14
CA PHE A 182 7.95 15.09 10.77
C PHE A 182 8.07 14.19 9.54
N LEU A 183 8.76 14.63 8.49
CA LEU A 183 9.00 13.83 7.28
C LEU A 183 9.80 12.57 7.58
N CYS A 184 10.87 12.65 8.36
CA CYS A 184 11.68 11.49 8.74
C CYS A 184 10.85 10.45 9.50
N PHE A 185 10.00 10.90 10.42
CA PHE A 185 9.11 9.98 11.13
C PHE A 185 8.02 9.40 10.22
N GLN A 186 7.42 10.21 9.33
CA GLN A 186 6.46 9.69 8.35
C GLN A 186 7.08 8.57 7.49
N ILE A 187 8.33 8.72 7.07
CA ILE A 187 9.06 7.67 6.36
C ILE A 187 9.25 6.43 7.26
N ALA A 188 9.62 6.61 8.53
CA ALA A 188 9.81 5.51 9.48
C ALA A 188 8.50 4.73 9.76
N VAL A 189 7.39 5.43 9.97
CA VAL A 189 6.07 4.81 10.14
C VAL A 189 5.62 4.12 8.86
N SER A 190 5.88 4.71 7.70
CA SER A 190 5.60 4.08 6.40
C SER A 190 6.30 2.73 6.26
N MET A 191 7.58 2.66 6.69
CA MET A 191 8.34 1.41 6.74
C MET A 191 7.73 0.40 7.71
N LEU A 192 7.27 0.84 8.89
CA LEU A 192 6.58 -0.04 9.84
C LEU A 192 5.26 -0.59 9.29
N THR A 193 4.51 0.22 8.55
CA THR A 193 3.23 -0.18 7.94
C THR A 193 3.38 -0.93 6.61
N TYR A 194 4.58 -0.99 6.05
CA TYR A 194 4.85 -1.64 4.76
C TYR A 194 4.42 -3.11 4.69
N PRO A 195 4.67 -3.96 5.71
CA PRO A 195 4.25 -5.36 5.67
C PRO A 195 2.73 -5.52 5.51
N PHE A 196 1.93 -4.61 6.06
CA PHE A 196 0.46 -4.61 5.89
C PHE A 196 0.07 -4.30 4.44
N LEU A 197 0.74 -3.31 3.83
CA LEU A 197 0.55 -3.00 2.42
C LEU A 197 0.90 -4.20 1.53
N LEU A 198 2.07 -4.82 1.77
CA LEU A 198 2.54 -5.97 1.01
C LEU A 198 1.58 -7.16 1.13
N VAL A 199 1.14 -7.50 2.34
CA VAL A 199 0.22 -8.62 2.57
C VAL A 199 -1.14 -8.34 1.93
N GLY A 200 -1.65 -7.11 2.00
CA GLY A 200 -2.89 -6.73 1.31
C GLY A 200 -2.79 -6.86 -0.21
N ASP A 201 -1.68 -6.43 -0.79
CA ASP A 201 -1.43 -6.51 -2.23
C ASP A 201 -1.27 -7.96 -2.71
N LEU A 202 -0.57 -8.80 -1.94
CA LEU A 202 -0.43 -10.23 -2.24
C LEU A 202 -1.76 -10.95 -2.14
N MET A 203 -2.57 -10.64 -1.13
CA MET A 203 -3.91 -11.20 -0.99
C MET A 203 -4.81 -10.76 -2.16
N ALA A 204 -4.70 -9.53 -2.67
CA ALA A 204 -5.49 -9.05 -3.81
C ALA A 204 -5.25 -9.84 -5.11
N VAL A 205 -4.07 -10.44 -5.26
CA VAL A 205 -3.67 -11.25 -6.44
C VAL A 205 -3.68 -12.74 -6.17
N ASN A 206 -3.92 -13.15 -4.93
CA ASN A 206 -3.93 -14.55 -4.51
C ASN A 206 -5.11 -15.31 -5.14
N ASN A 207 -4.83 -16.47 -5.72
CA ASN A 207 -5.82 -17.38 -6.32
C ASN A 207 -6.77 -16.74 -7.36
N CYS A 208 -6.34 -15.67 -8.04
CA CYS A 208 -7.19 -14.94 -9.00
C CYS A 208 -7.24 -15.55 -10.41
N GLY A 209 -6.83 -16.81 -10.55
CA GLY A 209 -6.73 -17.52 -11.82
C GLY A 209 -5.72 -16.93 -12.82
N LEU A 210 -4.77 -16.12 -12.35
CA LEU A 210 -3.56 -15.72 -13.09
C LEU A 210 -2.41 -16.64 -12.68
N ARG A 211 -1.50 -16.98 -13.60
CA ARG A 211 -0.35 -17.86 -13.31
C ARG A 211 0.51 -17.36 -12.15
N ALA A 212 0.67 -16.05 -12.02
CA ALA A 212 1.47 -15.44 -10.97
C ALA A 212 0.83 -15.52 -9.56
N GLY A 213 -0.47 -15.79 -9.47
CA GLY A 213 -1.21 -15.94 -8.21
C GLY A 213 -1.60 -17.38 -7.89
N LEU A 214 -1.09 -18.36 -8.66
CA LEU A 214 -1.42 -19.77 -8.54
C LEU A 214 -0.16 -20.62 -8.31
N PRO A 215 -0.29 -21.80 -7.67
CA PRO A 215 0.79 -22.80 -7.63
C PRO A 215 1.16 -23.23 -9.06
N PRO A 216 2.45 -23.47 -9.39
CA PRO A 216 3.63 -23.52 -8.51
C PRO A 216 4.35 -22.17 -8.28
N TYR A 217 3.88 -21.07 -8.86
CA TYR A 217 4.58 -19.78 -8.82
C TYR A 217 4.30 -18.96 -7.55
N ALA A 218 3.11 -19.13 -6.97
CA ALA A 218 2.74 -18.54 -5.68
C ALA A 218 1.92 -19.52 -4.84
N PRO A 219 2.17 -19.61 -3.52
CA PRO A 219 1.32 -20.38 -2.61
C PRO A 219 -0.06 -19.71 -2.50
N ALA A 220 -1.11 -20.53 -2.42
CA ALA A 220 -2.47 -20.06 -2.20
C ALA A 220 -2.74 -19.89 -0.69
N PHE A 221 -3.14 -18.69 -0.30
CA PHE A 221 -3.48 -18.37 1.09
C PHE A 221 -4.99 -18.26 1.29
N THR A 222 -5.52 -18.84 2.37
CA THR A 222 -6.93 -18.71 2.75
C THR A 222 -7.20 -17.44 3.56
N SER A 223 -6.21 -16.97 4.32
CA SER A 223 -6.30 -15.79 5.17
C SER A 223 -5.03 -14.95 5.07
N TRP A 224 -5.18 -13.64 5.25
CA TRP A 224 -4.07 -12.69 5.28
C TRP A 224 -3.11 -12.97 6.44
N ILE A 225 -3.59 -13.52 7.56
CA ILE A 225 -2.76 -13.91 8.71
C ILE A 225 -1.86 -15.09 8.34
N HIS A 226 -2.38 -16.02 7.55
CA HIS A 226 -1.61 -17.15 7.05
C HIS A 226 -0.51 -16.67 6.09
N CYS A 227 -0.87 -15.77 5.16
CA CYS A 227 0.09 -15.09 4.29
C CYS A 227 1.19 -14.37 5.08
N TRP A 228 0.81 -13.61 6.11
CA TRP A 228 1.75 -12.90 6.98
C TRP A 228 2.71 -13.86 7.69
N ARG A 229 2.21 -14.91 8.34
CA ARG A 229 3.04 -15.88 9.06
C ARG A 229 4.03 -16.57 8.13
N HIS A 230 3.56 -16.95 6.93
CA HIS A 230 4.42 -17.56 5.91
C HIS A 230 5.54 -16.61 5.46
N LEU A 231 5.22 -15.35 5.14
CA LEU A 231 6.22 -14.36 4.72
C LEU A 231 7.17 -13.98 5.85
N SER A 232 6.68 -13.93 7.09
CA SER A 232 7.47 -13.68 8.29
C SER A 232 8.48 -14.79 8.52
N ALA A 233 8.07 -16.06 8.38
CA ALA A 233 8.95 -17.21 8.52
C ALA A 233 10.07 -17.22 7.47
N GLN A 234 9.80 -16.68 6.27
CA GLN A 234 10.79 -16.59 5.18
C GLN A 234 11.62 -15.29 5.19
N GLY A 235 11.34 -14.35 6.10
CA GLY A 235 11.99 -13.03 6.11
C GLY A 235 11.68 -12.17 4.88
N GLN A 236 10.54 -12.39 4.22
CA GLN A 236 10.16 -11.71 2.96
C GLN A 236 9.12 -10.58 3.16
N LEU A 237 8.80 -10.19 4.41
CA LEU A 237 7.83 -9.12 4.71
C LEU A 237 8.21 -7.74 4.16
N PHE A 238 9.48 -7.52 3.83
CA PHE A 238 9.98 -6.27 3.25
C PHE A 238 10.41 -6.44 1.79
N ARG A 239 9.87 -7.45 1.10
CA ARG A 239 10.21 -7.73 -0.29
C ARG A 239 9.68 -6.63 -1.20
N GLY A 240 10.58 -5.92 -1.89
CA GLY A 240 10.22 -4.80 -2.77
C GLY A 240 10.24 -3.43 -2.07
N SER A 241 10.64 -3.36 -0.79
CA SER A 241 10.82 -2.10 -0.06
C SER A 241 12.01 -1.26 -0.56
N SER A 242 12.95 -1.89 -1.27
CA SER A 242 14.08 -1.22 -1.90
C SER A 242 13.95 -1.27 -3.42
N LEU A 243 13.90 -0.10 -4.06
CA LEU A 243 13.86 0.01 -5.53
C LEU A 243 15.19 -0.40 -6.18
N LEU A 244 16.29 -0.25 -5.44
CA LEU A 244 17.66 -0.41 -5.97
C LEU A 244 18.30 -1.74 -5.57
N PHE A 245 17.84 -2.37 -4.49
CA PHE A 245 18.45 -3.58 -3.94
C PHE A 245 17.44 -4.72 -3.90
N ARG A 246 17.72 -5.78 -4.65
CA ARG A 246 16.99 -7.03 -4.53
C ARG A 246 17.57 -7.82 -3.36
N ARG A 247 16.82 -7.98 -2.27
CA ARG A 247 17.19 -8.95 -1.22
C ARG A 247 17.20 -10.34 -1.85
N ALA A 248 18.34 -11.03 -1.76
CA ALA A 248 18.41 -12.43 -2.09
C ALA A 248 17.49 -13.23 -1.16
N PRO A 249 16.77 -14.26 -1.65
CA PRO A 249 16.03 -15.14 -0.77
C PRO A 249 17.01 -15.75 0.24
N ILE A 250 16.70 -15.60 1.52
CA ILE A 250 17.39 -16.35 2.57
C ILE A 250 17.06 -17.82 2.28
N PRO A 251 18.05 -18.72 2.16
CA PRO A 251 17.75 -20.14 1.97
C PRO A 251 16.82 -20.58 3.09
N ALA A 252 15.62 -21.02 2.71
CA ALA A 252 14.60 -21.43 3.66
C ALA A 252 15.20 -22.55 4.52
N ALA A 253 15.22 -22.34 5.84
CA ALA A 253 15.32 -23.47 6.75
C ALA A 253 14.11 -24.36 6.43
N CYS A 254 14.39 -25.56 5.94
CA CYS A 254 13.38 -26.56 5.62
C CYS A 254 12.73 -26.97 6.93
N PHE A 255 11.60 -26.37 7.29
CA PHE A 255 10.75 -26.86 8.36
C PHE A 255 9.71 -27.79 7.74
N PRO A 256 9.69 -29.08 8.12
CA PRO A 256 8.65 -29.99 7.67
C PRO A 256 7.30 -29.46 8.17
N ILE A 257 6.35 -29.35 7.26
CA ILE A 257 4.94 -29.12 7.57
C ILE A 257 4.35 -30.51 7.74
N ASP A 258 4.24 -30.98 8.98
CA ASP A 258 3.34 -32.06 9.38
C ASP A 258 1.98 -31.46 9.82
#